data_AF-A0A368TXQ0-F1
#
_entry.id   AF-A0A368TXQ0-F1
#
_cell.length_a   1.000
_cell.length_b   1.000
_cell.length_c   1.000
_cell.angle_alpha   90.00
_cell.angle_beta   90.00
_cell.angle_gamma   90.00
#
_symmetry.space_group_name_H-M   'P 1'
#
loop_
_entity.id
_entity.type
_entity.pdbx_description
1 polymer ?
#
loop_
_entity_poly.entity_id
_entity_poly.type
_entity_poly.pdbx_seq_one_letter_code
_entity_poly.pdbx_strand_id
1 'polypeptide(L)'
;MLWHRLEQQSIIRMRDLLDRLADPAAVAQLLTRLNDIKQKLRFLPLSLTVPDIKPGMLWKAGNSEYFLINWTRWSISPIGEKLPISALYENTFSYSLEFIASEREDIDKIEPHEVQLSALISEFDQRLQRARYAEAYALVSKILFAAKRG
;
A
#
# COMPACT_ATOMS: atom_id res chain seq x y z
N MET A 1 10.08 3.13 -6.10
CA MET A 1 9.34 3.31 -4.84
C MET A 1 7.96 3.86 -5.12
N LEU A 2 6.96 3.49 -4.31
CA LEU A 2 5.55 3.82 -4.53
C LEU A 2 5.28 5.31 -4.80
N TRP A 3 5.91 6.22 -4.04
CA TRP A 3 5.73 7.67 -4.21
C TRP A 3 6.28 8.23 -5.54
N HIS A 4 7.22 7.55 -6.20
CA HIS A 4 7.72 7.94 -7.52
C HIS A 4 6.78 7.51 -8.66
N ARG A 5 6.08 6.38 -8.50
CA ARG A 5 5.19 5.84 -9.54
C ARG A 5 3.83 6.55 -9.60
N LEU A 6 3.45 7.21 -8.50
CA LEU A 6 2.18 7.89 -8.38
C LEU A 6 2.19 9.22 -9.16
N GLU A 7 1.86 9.18 -10.44
CA GLU A 7 1.89 10.35 -11.32
C GLU A 7 0.51 11.04 -11.45
N GLN A 8 0.51 12.37 -11.50
CA GLN A 8 -0.71 13.16 -11.72
C GLN A 8 -1.39 12.77 -13.04
N GLN A 9 -0.60 12.55 -14.09
CA GLN A 9 -1.12 12.22 -15.42
C GLN A 9 -1.94 10.92 -15.41
N SER A 10 -1.53 9.92 -14.63
CA SER A 10 -2.26 8.65 -14.49
C SER A 10 -3.62 8.85 -13.82
N ILE A 11 -3.71 9.75 -12.84
CA ILE A 11 -4.95 10.10 -12.13
C ILE A 11 -5.88 10.91 -13.04
N ILE A 12 -5.34 11.87 -13.80
CA ILE A 12 -6.08 12.65 -14.79
C ILE A 12 -6.65 11.73 -15.87
N ARG A 13 -5.82 10.81 -16.40
CA ARG A 13 -6.26 9.83 -17.39
C ARG A 13 -7.38 8.93 -16.85
N MET A 14 -7.30 8.49 -15.60
CA MET A 14 -8.37 7.72 -14.95
C MET A 14 -9.69 8.51 -14.93
N ARG A 15 -9.65 9.80 -14.57
CA ARG A 15 -10.83 10.67 -14.59
C ARG A 15 -11.41 10.78 -16.00
N ASP A 16 -10.57 11.09 -16.98
CA ASP A 16 -11.03 11.35 -18.36
C ASP A 16 -11.67 10.10 -18.98
N LEU A 17 -11.16 8.90 -18.65
CA LEU A 17 -11.71 7.63 -19.14
C LEU A 17 -13.00 7.20 -18.43
N LEU A 18 -13.21 7.65 -17.18
CA LEU A 18 -14.43 7.36 -16.44
C LEU A 18 -15.54 8.38 -16.71
N ASP A 19 -15.18 9.59 -17.15
CA ASP A 19 -16.11 10.69 -17.44
C ASP A 19 -17.14 10.85 -16.30
N ARG A 20 -18.44 10.61 -16.55
CA ARG A 20 -19.52 10.76 -15.59
C ARG A 20 -19.51 9.73 -14.45
N LEU A 21 -18.73 8.66 -14.57
CA LEU A 21 -18.61 7.64 -13.53
C LEU A 21 -17.66 8.05 -12.39
N ALA A 22 -16.84 9.08 -12.60
CA ALA A 22 -15.97 9.63 -11.58
C ALA A 22 -16.51 10.97 -11.08
N ASP A 23 -16.55 11.16 -9.77
CA ASP A 23 -16.81 12.46 -9.15
C ASP A 23 -15.58 13.38 -9.37
N PRO A 24 -15.74 14.47 -10.14
CA PRO A 24 -14.63 15.39 -10.39
C PRO A 24 -14.08 16.01 -9.11
N ALA A 25 -14.92 16.21 -8.08
CA ALA A 25 -14.50 16.80 -6.82
C ALA A 25 -13.59 15.85 -6.02
N ALA A 26 -13.94 14.57 -5.94
CA ALA A 26 -13.11 13.55 -5.29
C ALA A 26 -11.74 13.41 -5.99
N VAL A 27 -11.71 13.40 -7.33
CA VAL A 27 -10.44 13.33 -8.06
C VAL A 27 -9.61 14.60 -7.88
N ALA A 28 -10.23 15.78 -7.95
CA ALA A 28 -9.55 17.05 -7.70
C ALA A 28 -8.93 17.08 -6.30
N GLN A 29 -9.67 16.62 -5.28
CA GLN A 29 -9.16 16.53 -3.92
C GLN A 29 -7.95 15.59 -3.81
N LEU A 30 -7.98 14.43 -4.50
CA LEU A 30 -6.85 13.52 -4.53
C LEU A 30 -5.61 14.16 -5.18
N LEU A 31 -5.80 14.87 -6.29
CA LEU A 31 -4.72 15.59 -6.97
C LEU A 31 -4.11 16.68 -6.08
N THR A 32 -4.94 17.46 -5.37
CA THR A 32 -4.46 18.48 -4.43
C THR A 32 -3.66 17.86 -3.27
N ARG A 33 -4.06 16.69 -2.78
CA ARG A 33 -3.40 15.98 -1.68
C ARG A 33 -2.23 15.11 -2.11
N LEU A 34 -1.95 15.01 -3.41
CA LEU A 34 -1.00 14.04 -3.95
C LEU A 34 0.42 14.23 -3.37
N ASN A 35 0.87 15.47 -3.24
CA ASN A 35 2.20 15.75 -2.70
C ASN A 35 2.29 15.40 -1.21
N ASP A 36 1.25 15.72 -0.43
CA ASP A 36 1.17 15.34 1.00
C ASP A 36 1.24 13.82 1.15
N ILE A 37 0.45 13.08 0.35
CA ILE A 37 0.46 11.62 0.33
C ILE A 37 1.86 11.09 -0.01
N LYS A 38 2.51 11.64 -1.05
CA LYS A 38 3.87 11.23 -1.43
C LYS A 38 4.87 11.46 -0.30
N GLN A 39 4.77 12.57 0.43
CA GLN A 39 5.64 12.83 1.57
C GLN A 39 5.39 11.83 2.69
N LYS A 40 4.12 11.58 3.07
CA LYS A 40 3.79 10.56 4.08
C LYS A 40 4.39 9.19 3.71
N LEU A 41 4.20 8.74 2.47
CA LEU A 41 4.77 7.47 1.98
C LEU A 41 6.31 7.44 1.98
N ARG A 42 6.98 8.58 1.80
CA ARG A 42 8.44 8.67 1.80
C ARG A 42 9.03 8.53 3.20
N PHE A 43 8.32 9.01 4.22
CA PHE A 43 8.77 8.95 5.62
C PHE A 43 8.38 7.66 6.33
N LEU A 44 7.54 6.83 5.71
CA LEU A 44 7.23 5.51 6.23
C LEU A 44 8.50 4.64 6.31
N PRO A 45 8.69 3.94 7.44
CA PRO A 45 9.68 2.89 7.59
C PRO A 45 9.64 1.87 6.47
N LEU A 46 10.82 1.43 6.07
CA LEU A 46 10.99 0.53 4.94
C LEU A 46 10.85 -0.92 5.41
N SER A 47 10.29 -1.74 4.55
CA SER A 47 10.09 -3.17 4.75
C SER A 47 10.66 -3.94 3.57
N LEU A 48 11.25 -5.09 3.85
CA LEU A 48 11.61 -6.04 2.82
C LEU A 48 10.33 -6.75 2.38
N THR A 49 10.00 -6.64 1.10
CA THR A 49 8.85 -7.33 0.52
C THR A 49 9.33 -8.36 -0.49
N VAL A 50 8.96 -9.61 -0.24
CA VAL A 50 9.13 -10.71 -1.20
C VAL A 50 7.77 -11.01 -1.82
N PRO A 51 7.45 -10.51 -3.02
CA PRO A 51 6.23 -10.88 -3.72
C PRO A 51 6.16 -12.40 -3.98
N ASP A 52 4.93 -12.90 -4.06
CA ASP A 52 4.61 -14.23 -4.60
C ASP A 52 5.23 -15.41 -3.84
N ILE A 53 5.39 -15.32 -2.51
CA ILE A 53 5.76 -16.49 -1.69
C ILE A 53 4.68 -17.58 -1.87
N LYS A 54 5.06 -18.66 -2.55
CA LYS A 54 4.23 -19.85 -2.74
C LYS A 54 4.74 -20.98 -1.85
N PRO A 55 3.90 -21.97 -1.46
CA PRO A 55 4.35 -23.11 -0.66
C PRO A 55 5.57 -23.83 -1.23
N GLY A 56 5.68 -23.95 -2.57
CA GLY A 56 6.86 -24.54 -3.23
C GLY A 56 8.16 -23.72 -3.16
N MET A 57 8.12 -22.52 -2.55
CA MET A 57 9.29 -21.67 -2.31
C MET A 57 9.76 -21.72 -0.85
N LEU A 58 9.06 -22.48 0.00
CA LEU A 58 9.38 -22.63 1.41
C LEU A 58 9.93 -24.04 1.64
N TRP A 59 11.07 -24.13 2.32
CA TRP A 59 11.57 -25.38 2.85
C TRP A 59 11.19 -25.47 4.33
N LYS A 60 10.41 -26.48 4.70
CA LYS A 60 10.17 -26.82 6.11
C LYS A 60 11.31 -27.67 6.66
N ALA A 61 12.02 -27.18 7.67
CA ALA A 61 13.02 -27.97 8.39
C ALA A 61 12.36 -28.92 9.41
N GLY A 62 13.13 -29.88 9.92
CA GLY A 62 12.66 -30.89 10.88
C GLY A 62 12.16 -30.30 12.22
N ASN A 63 12.55 -29.08 12.55
CA ASN A 63 12.13 -28.32 13.74
C ASN A 63 10.85 -27.47 13.51
N SER A 64 10.13 -27.66 12.40
CA SER A 64 8.97 -26.86 12.00
C SER A 64 9.24 -25.41 11.61
N GLU A 65 10.50 -25.00 11.50
CA GLU A 65 10.84 -23.71 10.90
C GLU A 65 10.68 -23.75 9.38
N TYR A 66 10.33 -22.60 8.80
CA TYR A 66 10.22 -22.43 7.35
C TYR A 66 11.31 -21.49 6.86
N PHE A 67 12.04 -21.95 5.86
CA PHE A 67 13.07 -21.19 5.17
C PHE A 67 12.56 -20.79 3.80
N LEU A 68 12.55 -19.49 3.52
CA LEU A 68 12.36 -19.01 2.15
C LEU A 68 13.67 -19.27 1.39
N ILE A 69 13.62 -20.14 0.38
CA ILE A 69 14.81 -20.52 -0.39
C ILE A 69 14.96 -19.75 -1.69
N ASN A 70 13.87 -19.12 -2.18
CA ASN A 70 13.89 -18.33 -3.41
C ASN A 70 13.79 -16.83 -3.12
N TRP A 71 14.92 -16.13 -3.26
CA TRP A 71 15.06 -14.69 -3.05
C TRP A 71 15.19 -13.89 -4.36
N THR A 72 14.77 -14.46 -5.49
CA THR A 72 15.03 -13.85 -6.82
C THR A 72 14.28 -12.54 -7.07
N ARG A 73 13.19 -12.28 -6.34
CA ARG A 73 12.42 -11.04 -6.42
C ARG A 73 12.14 -10.53 -5.02
N TRP A 74 13.00 -9.67 -4.51
CA TRP A 74 12.73 -8.86 -3.34
C TRP A 74 12.77 -7.38 -3.70
N SER A 75 12.03 -6.58 -2.94
CA SER A 75 12.06 -5.13 -3.05
C SER A 75 12.03 -4.52 -1.66
N ILE A 76 12.67 -3.37 -1.51
CA ILE A 76 12.48 -2.53 -0.33
C ILE A 76 11.38 -1.52 -0.66
N SER A 77 10.39 -1.41 0.22
CA SER A 77 9.21 -0.56 0.04
C SER A 77 8.70 -0.06 1.39
N PRO A 78 7.97 1.07 1.46
CA PRO A 78 7.23 1.44 2.66
C PRO A 78 6.47 0.27 3.25
N ILE A 79 6.44 0.19 4.57
CA ILE A 79 5.55 -0.74 5.26
C ILE A 79 4.11 -0.55 4.75
N GLY A 80 3.38 -1.66 4.60
CA GLY A 80 2.05 -1.67 4.02
C GLY A 80 2.01 -1.75 2.49
N GLU A 81 3.10 -1.47 1.76
CA GLU A 81 3.11 -1.69 0.30
C GLU A 81 2.88 -3.19 0.01
N LYS A 82 1.98 -3.50 -0.95
CA LYS A 82 1.52 -4.86 -1.29
C LYS A 82 0.80 -5.63 -0.17
N LEU A 83 0.49 -5.00 0.96
CA LEU A 83 -0.36 -5.62 1.96
C LEU A 83 -1.80 -5.74 1.40
N PRO A 84 -2.44 -6.93 1.44
CA PRO A 84 -3.80 -7.08 0.94
C PRO A 84 -4.77 -6.15 1.68
N ILE A 85 -5.67 -5.48 0.95
CA ILE A 85 -6.67 -4.60 1.57
C ILE A 85 -7.55 -5.35 2.58
N SER A 86 -7.80 -6.65 2.36
CA SER A 86 -8.55 -7.48 3.31
C SER A 86 -7.85 -7.58 4.67
N ALA A 87 -6.51 -7.67 4.69
CA ALA A 87 -5.72 -7.76 5.91
C ALA A 87 -5.81 -6.49 6.77
N LEU A 88 -6.09 -5.33 6.16
CA LEU A 88 -6.25 -4.06 6.88
C LEU A 88 -7.48 -4.02 7.81
N TYR A 89 -8.44 -4.93 7.57
CA TYR A 89 -9.70 -5.01 8.30
C TYR A 89 -9.76 -6.24 9.22
N GLU A 90 -8.69 -7.01 9.30
CA GLU A 90 -8.60 -8.12 10.25
C GLU A 90 -8.40 -7.55 11.66
N ASN A 91 -9.08 -8.15 12.65
CA ASN A 91 -8.96 -7.74 14.06
C ASN A 91 -7.51 -7.85 14.60
N THR A 92 -6.67 -8.62 13.91
CA THR A 92 -5.26 -8.87 14.22
C THR A 92 -4.31 -7.81 13.66
N PHE A 93 -4.78 -6.88 12.82
CA PHE A 93 -3.91 -5.91 12.16
C PHE A 93 -3.15 -5.02 13.15
N SER A 94 -3.85 -4.42 14.12
CA SER A 94 -3.22 -3.58 15.15
C SER A 94 -2.23 -4.37 16.00
N TYR A 95 -2.60 -5.58 16.43
CA TYR A 95 -1.72 -6.46 17.20
C TYR A 95 -0.46 -6.83 16.42
N SER A 96 -0.59 -7.07 15.12
CA SER A 96 0.55 -7.36 14.25
C SER A 96 1.49 -6.17 14.12
N LEU A 97 0.95 -4.95 14.08
CA LEU A 97 1.77 -3.73 14.04
C LEU A 97 2.48 -3.49 15.38
N GLU A 98 1.81 -3.70 16.50
CA GLU A 98 2.40 -3.63 17.85
C GLU A 98 3.54 -4.65 18.02
N PHE A 99 3.33 -5.89 17.57
CA PHE A 99 4.36 -6.92 17.57
C PHE A 99 5.57 -6.53 16.71
N ILE A 100 5.35 -5.95 15.54
CA ILE A 100 6.46 -5.49 14.70
C ILE A 100 7.18 -4.31 15.37
N ALA A 101 6.45 -3.39 16.01
CA ALA A 101 7.03 -2.27 16.76
C ALA A 101 7.93 -2.73 17.92
N SER A 102 7.60 -3.84 18.60
CA SER A 102 8.46 -4.39 19.66
C SER A 102 9.80 -4.93 19.15
N GLU A 103 9.87 -5.31 17.87
CA GLU A 103 11.08 -5.85 17.23
C GLU A 103 11.86 -4.79 16.44
N ARG A 104 11.25 -3.63 16.17
CA ARG A 104 11.80 -2.60 15.26
C ARG A 104 11.53 -1.18 15.76
N GLU A 105 12.57 -0.54 16.26
CA GLU A 105 12.51 0.85 16.77
C GLU A 105 12.03 1.86 15.73
N ASP A 106 12.30 1.63 14.43
CA ASP A 106 11.87 2.54 13.38
C ASP A 106 10.34 2.52 13.16
N ILE A 107 9.64 1.50 13.66
CA ILE A 107 8.20 1.30 13.51
C ILE A 107 7.39 1.79 14.72
N ASP A 108 8.03 2.00 15.87
CA ASP A 108 7.40 2.38 17.15
C ASP A 108 6.48 3.61 17.08
N LYS A 109 6.71 4.50 16.10
CA LYS A 109 5.96 5.75 15.92
C LYS A 109 4.96 5.72 14.77
N ILE A 110 4.78 4.58 14.10
CA ILE A 110 3.86 4.49 12.97
C ILE A 110 2.44 4.26 13.48
N GLU A 111 1.53 5.11 13.02
CA GLU A 111 0.12 4.91 13.27
C GLU A 111 -0.49 3.91 12.27
N PRO A 112 -1.44 3.04 12.68
CA PRO A 112 -2.05 2.05 11.78
C PRO A 112 -2.63 2.64 10.49
N HIS A 113 -3.12 3.87 10.53
CA HIS A 113 -3.70 4.54 9.37
C HIS A 113 -2.66 4.91 8.30
N GLU A 114 -1.38 5.08 8.66
CA GLU A 114 -0.30 5.37 7.72
C GLU A 114 0.09 4.12 6.92
N VAL A 115 0.12 2.96 7.59
CA VAL A 115 0.29 1.64 6.93
C VAL A 115 -0.89 1.36 6.00
N GLN A 116 -2.12 1.68 6.43
CA GLN A 116 -3.31 1.56 5.58
C GLN A 116 -3.23 2.47 4.35
N LEU A 117 -2.76 3.71 4.49
CA LEU A 117 -2.57 4.62 3.36
C LEU A 117 -1.58 4.02 2.36
N SER A 118 -0.45 3.47 2.83
CA SER A 118 0.54 2.79 1.99
C SER A 118 -0.06 1.62 1.19
N ALA A 119 -0.82 0.76 1.86
CA ALA A 119 -1.51 -0.37 1.22
C ALA A 119 -2.54 0.09 0.18
N LEU A 120 -3.38 1.08 0.51
CA LEU A 120 -4.38 1.64 -0.40
C LEU A 120 -3.74 2.28 -1.64
N ILE A 121 -2.66 3.04 -1.48
CA ILE A 121 -1.94 3.64 -2.60
C ILE A 121 -1.24 2.58 -3.46
N SER A 122 -0.68 1.53 -2.84
CA SER A 122 -0.09 0.40 -3.56
C SER A 122 -1.11 -0.30 -4.45
N GLU A 123 -2.28 -0.62 -3.92
CA GLU A 123 -3.35 -1.24 -4.68
C GLU A 123 -3.90 -0.31 -5.78
N PHE A 124 -4.03 0.98 -5.49
CA PHE A 124 -4.44 2.00 -6.46
C PHE A 124 -3.47 2.09 -7.64
N ASP A 125 -2.16 2.19 -7.37
CA ASP A 125 -1.10 2.19 -8.38
C ASP A 125 -1.16 0.92 -9.25
N GLN A 126 -1.30 -0.26 -8.64
CA GLN A 126 -1.42 -1.52 -9.38
C GLN A 126 -2.65 -1.55 -10.30
N ARG A 127 -3.79 -1.04 -9.86
CA ARG A 127 -5.02 -0.98 -10.68
C ARG A 127 -4.87 0.01 -11.83
N LEU A 128 -4.25 1.17 -11.60
CA LEU A 128 -3.93 2.13 -12.66
C LEU A 128 -3.01 1.52 -13.72
N GLN A 129 -1.95 0.83 -13.30
CA GLN A 129 -1.01 0.16 -14.20
C GLN A 129 -1.67 -0.94 -15.05
N ARG A 130 -2.73 -1.57 -14.53
CA ARG A 130 -3.52 -2.59 -15.22
C ARG A 130 -4.73 -2.03 -15.98
N ALA A 131 -4.84 -0.71 -16.12
CA ALA A 131 -5.98 -0.02 -16.74
C ALA A 131 -7.35 -0.36 -16.10
N ARG A 132 -7.37 -0.79 -14.83
CA ARG A 132 -8.59 -1.07 -14.05
C ARG A 132 -9.10 0.22 -13.40
N TYR A 133 -9.47 1.20 -14.22
CA TYR A 133 -9.76 2.56 -13.76
C TYR A 133 -10.94 2.64 -12.80
N ALA A 134 -12.01 1.87 -13.03
CA ALA A 134 -13.17 1.86 -12.13
C ALA A 134 -12.81 1.31 -10.74
N GLU A 135 -12.02 0.22 -10.68
CA GLU A 135 -11.54 -0.37 -9.42
C GLU A 135 -10.53 0.55 -8.71
N ALA A 136 -9.70 1.30 -9.46
CA ALA A 136 -8.81 2.30 -8.91
C ALA A 136 -9.62 3.46 -8.31
N TYR A 137 -10.61 3.98 -9.04
CA TYR A 137 -11.47 5.06 -8.59
C TYR A 137 -12.25 4.69 -7.32
N ALA A 138 -12.70 3.43 -7.20
CA ALA A 138 -13.37 2.94 -5.99
C ALA A 138 -12.52 3.04 -4.71
N LEU A 139 -11.19 3.22 -4.81
CA LEU A 139 -10.30 3.43 -3.67
C LEU A 139 -10.15 4.90 -3.28
N VAL A 140 -10.53 5.86 -4.14
CA VAL A 140 -10.23 7.29 -3.94
C VAL A 140 -10.78 7.81 -2.62
N SER A 141 -12.04 7.48 -2.28
CA SER A 141 -12.65 7.90 -1.02
C SER A 141 -11.92 7.35 0.20
N LYS A 142 -11.49 6.08 0.15
CA LYS A 142 -10.71 5.43 1.22
C LYS A 142 -9.33 6.05 1.37
N ILE A 143 -8.65 6.34 0.26
CA ILE A 143 -7.35 7.03 0.25
C ILE A 143 -7.47 8.41 0.88
N LEU A 144 -8.48 9.19 0.46
CA LEU A 144 -8.72 10.54 1.00
C LEU A 144 -9.05 10.51 2.49
N PHE A 145 -9.78 9.50 2.95
CA PHE A 145 -10.08 9.31 4.36
C PHE A 145 -8.81 8.96 5.16
N ALA A 146 -8.00 8.01 4.69
CA ALA A 146 -6.75 7.62 5.33
C ALA A 146 -5.74 8.79 5.37
N ALA A 147 -5.67 9.57 4.29
CA ALA A 147 -4.75 10.71 4.18
C ALA A 147 -5.06 11.87 5.14
N LYS A 148 -6.31 12.01 5.63
CA LYS A 148 -6.75 13.07 6.56
C LYS A 148 -6.29 12.89 8.00
N ARG A 149 -5.87 11.67 8.40
CA ARG A 149 -5.70 11.28 9.81
C ARG A 149 -4.32 11.55 10.42
N GLY A 150 -3.46 12.31 9.73
CA GLY A 150 -2.17 12.76 10.24
C GLY A 150 -1.81 14.13 9.70
#